data_AF-A0AA37BQR0-F1
#
_entry.id   AF-A0AA37BQR0-F1
#
_cell.length_a   1.000
_cell.length_b   1.000
_cell.length_c   1.000
_cell.angle_alpha   90.00
_cell.angle_beta   90.00
_cell.angle_gamma   90.00
#
_symmetry.space_group_name_H-M   'P 1'
#
loop_
_entity.id
_entity.type
_entity.pdbx_description
1 polymer ?
#
loop_
_entity_poly.entity_id
_entity_poly.type
_entity_poly.pdbx_seq_one_letter_code
_entity_poly.pdbx_strand_id
1 'polypeptide(L)'
;MRLKARSEEDERKFITQVQEILADPGVLVPQCLDPGLFCPFEGYRKKLRAVDSPGDLLRFSRSADQFLSGLAESARAVESGGARLTAMLKTQYGSVEYIQRGGGTDPPVLAGIQNGRDVVWRMLAFTSLSKTRGVKVYSSSNYYLASCKSTPPPPEFFQDALRDEGIATGVSDGIVEVGTSGLSVLVGFLGKPVLRIREDSSWRSGAALMKHILVGEAGAFSFMPEFLDEVQVDVQQHLLSYLAGQADDRAVVRKVYDSKVESAVRSGFYVSRMKVYSDPEAFLKSLDPVDVPAEVLIKYMRKYGRGMQADTGRKVLEALWPQFSREILADTVPGLGEDAGKFSKGQPLEMIAAAREYVMRKGAGLPFEPWSEDSRFLADIIVEYRLFGKERAADFALRNMGYSEMRRVISLSFLYFTGAVSAGEWKFSEHEAALARILEKSLRALIEGNDISALRDIRAVIG
;
A
#
# COMPACT_ATOMS: atom_id res chain seq x y z
N MET A 1 -29.79 -10.05 28.91
CA MET A 1 -28.48 -10.64 29.27
C MET A 1 -28.25 -10.33 30.75
N ARG A 2 -28.31 -11.32 31.64
CA ARG A 2 -28.14 -11.11 33.09
C ARG A 2 -26.69 -10.68 33.36
N LEU A 3 -26.51 -9.52 34.00
CA LEU A 3 -25.21 -9.09 34.53
C LEU A 3 -24.68 -10.23 35.43
N LYS A 4 -23.47 -10.72 35.15
CA LYS A 4 -22.76 -11.59 36.10
C LYS A 4 -22.62 -10.78 37.39
N ALA A 5 -23.15 -11.29 38.50
CA ALA A 5 -22.95 -10.67 39.80
C ALA A 5 -21.44 -10.53 40.05
N ARG A 6 -21.00 -9.31 40.34
CA ARG A 6 -19.61 -9.02 40.74
C ARG A 6 -19.30 -9.82 42.01
N SER A 7 -18.02 -10.16 42.21
CA SER A 7 -17.61 -10.60 43.53
C SER A 7 -17.78 -9.44 44.52
N GLU A 8 -18.14 -9.72 45.77
CA GLU A 8 -18.22 -8.68 46.82
C GLU A 8 -16.90 -7.89 46.95
N GLU A 9 -15.78 -8.52 46.63
CA GLU A 9 -14.46 -7.91 46.62
C GLU A 9 -14.32 -6.83 45.54
N ASP A 10 -14.75 -7.10 44.31
CA ASP A 10 -14.68 -6.14 43.20
C ASP A 10 -15.63 -4.94 43.42
N GLU A 11 -16.79 -5.20 44.02
CA GLU A 11 -17.75 -4.18 44.42
C GLU A 11 -17.13 -3.24 45.48
N ARG A 12 -16.50 -3.82 46.51
CA ARG A 12 -15.83 -3.05 47.56
C ARG A 12 -14.70 -2.21 46.98
N LYS A 13 -13.87 -2.77 46.09
CA LYS A 13 -12.79 -2.04 45.40
C LYS A 13 -13.33 -0.83 44.63
N PHE A 14 -14.42 -1.02 43.89
CA PHE A 14 -15.05 0.08 43.14
C PHE A 14 -15.57 1.18 44.06
N ILE A 15 -16.28 0.83 45.14
CA ILE A 15 -16.77 1.82 46.11
C ILE A 15 -15.61 2.58 46.77
N THR A 16 -14.54 1.90 47.16
CA THR A 16 -13.34 2.53 47.73
C THR A 16 -12.72 3.52 46.74
N GLN A 17 -12.61 3.15 45.46
CA GLN A 17 -12.13 4.06 44.43
C GLN A 17 -13.00 5.33 44.31
N VAL A 18 -14.32 5.18 44.31
CA VAL A 18 -15.24 6.32 44.25
C VAL A 18 -15.11 7.19 45.50
N GLN A 19 -14.99 6.60 46.70
CA GLN A 19 -14.73 7.33 47.95
C GLN A 19 -13.48 8.18 47.87
N GLU A 20 -12.38 7.63 47.37
CA GLU A 20 -11.11 8.36 47.24
C GLU A 20 -11.23 9.53 46.24
N ILE A 21 -11.99 9.37 45.15
CA ILE A 21 -12.26 10.46 44.20
C ILE A 21 -13.10 11.56 44.86
N LEU A 22 -14.11 11.20 45.66
CA LEU A 22 -14.98 12.17 46.32
C LEU A 22 -14.30 12.89 47.50
N ALA A 23 -13.25 12.30 48.06
CA ALA A 23 -12.41 12.95 49.09
C ALA A 23 -11.56 14.09 48.51
N ASP A 24 -11.14 13.98 47.25
CA ASP A 24 -10.49 15.07 46.51
C ASP A 24 -11.10 15.19 45.09
N PRO A 25 -12.30 15.79 44.96
CA PRO A 25 -12.97 15.88 43.66
C PRO A 25 -12.27 16.84 42.70
N GLY A 26 -11.27 17.61 43.17
CA GLY A 26 -10.48 18.51 42.34
C GLY A 26 -9.69 17.77 41.25
N VAL A 27 -9.30 16.52 41.51
CA VAL A 27 -8.58 15.67 40.54
C VAL A 27 -9.37 15.38 39.27
N LEU A 28 -10.70 15.52 39.32
CA LEU A 28 -11.58 15.32 38.16
C LEU A 28 -11.56 16.50 37.18
N VAL A 29 -11.04 17.66 37.58
CA VAL A 29 -11.13 18.89 36.77
C VAL A 29 -9.86 19.10 35.94
N PRO A 30 -9.92 18.96 34.60
CA PRO A 30 -8.76 19.09 33.73
C PRO A 30 -8.21 20.52 33.71
N GLN A 31 -6.90 20.67 33.47
CA GLN A 31 -6.27 21.98 33.27
C GLN A 31 -6.77 22.62 31.97
N CYS A 32 -7.29 23.84 32.04
CA CYS A 32 -7.74 24.54 30.85
C CYS A 32 -6.54 25.19 30.15
N LEU A 33 -6.36 24.91 28.87
CA LEU A 33 -5.28 25.47 28.04
C LEU A 33 -5.51 26.94 27.69
N ASP A 34 -6.78 27.36 27.63
CA ASP A 34 -7.20 28.68 27.20
C ASP A 34 -8.26 29.28 28.14
N PRO A 35 -7.92 29.47 29.43
CA PRO A 35 -8.87 29.97 30.42
C PRO A 35 -9.35 31.37 30.02
N GLY A 36 -10.67 31.54 29.99
CA GLY A 36 -11.33 32.83 29.84
C GLY A 36 -12.26 33.11 31.03
N LEU A 37 -12.86 34.30 31.04
CA LEU A 37 -13.75 34.76 32.11
C LEU A 37 -14.90 33.79 32.43
N PHE A 38 -15.37 33.04 31.42
CA PHE A 38 -16.47 32.08 31.54
C PHE A 38 -16.02 30.61 31.46
N CYS A 39 -14.75 30.32 31.74
CA CYS A 39 -14.24 28.96 31.74
C CYS A 39 -14.96 28.11 32.81
N PRO A 40 -15.69 27.06 32.42
CA PRO A 40 -16.41 26.21 33.38
C PRO A 40 -15.45 25.49 34.34
N PHE A 41 -14.27 25.07 33.87
CA PHE A 41 -13.29 24.34 34.66
C PHE A 41 -12.73 25.16 35.83
N GLU A 42 -12.43 26.45 35.63
CA GLU A 42 -12.04 27.35 36.73
C GLU A 42 -13.19 27.56 37.72
N GLY A 43 -14.43 27.66 37.21
CA GLY A 43 -15.62 27.70 38.04
C GLY A 43 -15.79 26.45 38.91
N TYR A 44 -15.54 25.26 38.35
CA TYR A 44 -15.57 24.00 39.09
C TYR A 44 -14.47 23.98 40.16
N ARG A 45 -13.21 24.30 39.82
CA ARG A 45 -12.11 24.38 40.80
C ARG A 45 -12.47 25.25 42.00
N LYS A 46 -13.02 26.44 41.76
CA LYS A 46 -13.44 27.36 42.83
C LYS A 46 -14.53 26.74 43.73
N LYS A 47 -15.52 26.09 43.14
CA LYS A 47 -16.62 25.43 43.89
C LYS A 47 -16.14 24.21 44.68
N LEU A 48 -15.19 23.44 44.13
CA LEU A 48 -14.66 22.24 44.75
C LEU A 48 -13.64 22.54 45.85
N ARG A 49 -12.91 23.67 45.80
CA ARG A 49 -12.08 24.15 46.92
C ARG A 49 -12.86 24.47 48.19
N ALA A 50 -14.17 24.69 48.08
CA ALA A 50 -15.07 24.98 49.19
C ALA A 50 -15.83 23.73 49.66
N VAL A 51 -15.32 22.53 49.36
CA VAL A 51 -15.85 21.23 49.79
C VAL A 51 -14.84 20.68 50.79
N ASP A 52 -15.21 20.54 52.06
CA ASP A 52 -14.32 20.08 53.13
C ASP A 52 -14.50 18.57 53.38
N SER A 53 -15.67 18.03 53.06
CA SER A 53 -16.00 16.62 53.19
C SER A 53 -16.83 16.09 52.01
N PRO A 54 -16.82 14.77 51.73
CA PRO A 54 -17.67 14.18 50.68
C PRO A 54 -19.16 14.51 50.83
N GLY A 55 -19.65 14.68 52.06
CA GLY A 55 -21.05 15.05 52.33
C GLY A 55 -21.42 16.45 51.82
N ASP A 56 -20.47 17.39 51.77
CA ASP A 56 -20.71 18.74 51.27
C ASP A 56 -21.06 18.75 49.77
N LEU A 57 -20.69 17.70 49.03
CA LEU A 57 -21.06 17.54 47.63
C LEU A 57 -22.58 17.42 47.43
N LEU A 58 -23.33 16.98 48.44
CA LEU A 58 -24.79 16.85 48.38
C LEU A 58 -25.50 18.20 48.12
N ARG A 59 -24.85 19.34 48.43
CA ARG A 59 -25.36 20.67 48.10
C ARG A 59 -25.58 20.89 46.60
N PHE A 60 -24.87 20.13 45.76
CA PHE A 60 -24.99 20.19 44.31
C PHE A 60 -26.12 19.33 43.74
N SER A 61 -26.90 18.63 44.59
CA SER A 61 -27.99 17.73 44.16
C SER A 61 -29.09 18.39 43.31
N ARG A 62 -29.25 19.71 43.40
CA ARG A 62 -30.20 20.49 42.58
C ARG A 62 -29.52 21.33 41.50
N SER A 63 -28.24 21.08 41.22
CA SER A 63 -27.54 21.80 40.16
C SER A 63 -28.10 21.41 38.80
N ALA A 64 -28.31 22.39 37.93
CA ALA A 64 -28.58 22.14 36.52
C ALA A 64 -27.32 21.68 35.75
N ASP A 65 -26.14 21.80 36.36
CA ASP A 65 -24.87 21.36 35.81
C ASP A 65 -24.65 19.87 36.10
N GLN A 66 -24.57 19.06 35.03
CA GLN A 66 -24.50 17.61 35.10
C GLN A 66 -23.26 17.09 35.84
N PHE A 67 -22.13 17.78 35.76
CA PHE A 67 -20.91 17.38 36.47
C PHE A 67 -21.10 17.58 37.98
N LEU A 68 -21.60 18.73 38.40
CA LEU A 68 -21.86 19.02 39.81
C LEU A 68 -22.98 18.14 40.39
N SER A 69 -24.07 17.92 39.65
CA SER A 69 -25.14 17.02 40.09
C SER A 69 -24.65 15.57 40.19
N GLY A 70 -23.79 15.14 39.26
CA GLY A 70 -23.19 13.81 39.27
C GLY A 70 -22.25 13.54 40.44
N LEU A 71 -21.53 14.56 40.93
CA LEU A 71 -20.75 14.46 42.16
C LEU A 71 -21.64 14.23 43.37
N ALA A 72 -22.75 14.98 43.49
CA ALA A 72 -23.73 14.79 44.56
C ALA A 72 -24.38 13.41 44.52
N GLU A 73 -24.72 12.92 43.32
CA GLU A 73 -25.30 11.60 43.13
C GLU A 73 -24.31 10.48 43.48
N SER A 74 -23.04 10.63 43.10
CA SER A 74 -21.98 9.68 43.43
C SER A 74 -21.71 9.64 44.94
N ALA A 75 -21.71 10.78 45.63
CA ALA A 75 -21.61 10.85 47.09
C ALA A 75 -22.77 10.11 47.78
N ARG A 76 -24.01 10.37 47.34
CA ARG A 76 -25.20 9.67 47.87
C ARG A 76 -25.13 8.16 47.62
N ALA A 77 -24.62 7.74 46.46
CA ALA A 77 -24.48 6.33 46.11
C ALA A 77 -23.53 5.59 47.05
N VAL A 78 -22.45 6.25 47.47
CA VAL A 78 -21.48 5.73 48.44
C VAL A 78 -22.05 5.69 49.86
N GLU A 79 -22.71 6.77 50.33
CA GLU A 79 -23.28 6.85 51.69
C GLU A 79 -24.33 5.77 51.97
N SER A 80 -25.07 5.37 50.94
CA SER A 80 -26.20 4.47 51.05
C SER A 80 -25.83 2.97 50.98
N GLY A 81 -24.55 2.65 51.20
CA GLY A 81 -24.13 1.35 51.74
C GLY A 81 -24.18 0.13 50.81
N GLY A 82 -24.13 0.29 49.48
CA GLY A 82 -23.93 -0.87 48.60
C GLY A 82 -24.24 -0.64 47.13
N ALA A 83 -23.40 -1.18 46.25
CA ALA A 83 -23.42 -1.16 44.80
C ALA A 83 -24.25 -2.32 44.20
N ARG A 84 -25.41 -2.64 44.81
CA ARG A 84 -26.33 -3.66 44.27
C ARG A 84 -26.92 -3.30 42.89
N LEU A 85 -26.72 -2.07 42.40
CA LEU A 85 -27.16 -1.61 41.09
C LEU A 85 -26.00 -0.88 40.38
N THR A 86 -24.99 -1.63 39.94
CA THR A 86 -24.06 -1.16 38.91
C THR A 86 -24.72 -1.29 37.55
N ALA A 87 -24.91 -0.17 36.86
CA ALA A 87 -25.23 -0.13 35.45
C ALA A 87 -23.93 -0.21 34.62
N MET A 88 -24.07 -0.56 33.35
CA MET A 88 -22.94 -0.68 32.42
C MET A 88 -23.18 0.23 31.22
N LEU A 89 -22.26 1.17 31.02
CA LEU A 89 -22.22 2.03 29.86
C LEU A 89 -21.34 1.39 28.79
N LYS A 90 -21.91 1.10 27.62
CA LYS A 90 -21.15 0.68 26.44
C LYS A 90 -20.74 1.89 25.63
N THR A 91 -19.45 1.97 25.32
CA THR A 91 -18.86 3.01 24.47
C THR A 91 -18.12 2.35 23.30
N GLN A 92 -17.67 3.15 22.34
CA GLN A 92 -16.79 2.69 21.27
C GLN A 92 -15.40 2.25 21.76
N TYR A 93 -15.03 2.60 23.00
CA TYR A 93 -13.72 2.32 23.59
C TYR A 93 -13.75 1.12 24.55
N GLY A 94 -14.94 0.60 24.88
CA GLY A 94 -15.12 -0.44 25.89
C GLY A 94 -16.38 -0.24 26.71
N SER A 95 -16.54 -1.06 27.75
CA SER A 95 -17.65 -0.96 28.69
C SER A 95 -17.15 -0.49 30.04
N VAL A 96 -17.85 0.47 30.64
CA VAL A 96 -17.50 1.03 31.96
C VAL A 96 -18.70 0.89 32.90
N GLU A 97 -18.42 0.42 34.11
CA GLU A 97 -19.42 0.29 35.16
C GLU A 97 -19.60 1.61 35.90
N TYR A 98 -20.83 1.87 36.31
CA TYR A 98 -21.18 3.04 37.11
C TYR A 98 -22.39 2.74 37.97
N ILE A 99 -22.55 3.49 39.06
CA ILE A 99 -23.70 3.44 39.94
C ILE A 99 -24.59 4.62 39.60
N GLN A 100 -25.88 4.35 39.44
CA GLN A 100 -26.90 5.36 39.25
C GLN A 100 -27.92 5.24 40.38
N ARG A 101 -28.14 6.34 41.11
CA ARG A 101 -29.12 6.41 42.21
C ARG A 101 -30.01 7.63 41.99
N GLY A 102 -31.00 7.43 41.12
CA GLY A 102 -31.89 8.47 40.61
C GLY A 102 -31.91 8.46 39.09
N GLY A 103 -32.39 9.54 38.47
CA GLY A 103 -32.44 9.67 37.01
C GLY A 103 -32.10 11.07 36.50
N GLY A 104 -31.45 11.91 37.32
CA GLY A 104 -31.20 13.32 37.00
C GLY A 104 -29.86 13.58 36.31
N THR A 105 -28.89 12.66 36.43
CA THR A 105 -27.57 12.78 35.82
C THR A 105 -27.40 11.82 34.64
N ASP A 106 -26.82 12.33 33.55
CA ASP A 106 -26.50 11.56 32.36
C ASP A 106 -25.54 10.39 32.67
N PRO A 107 -25.81 9.16 32.18
CA PRO A 107 -24.96 8.00 32.41
C PRO A 107 -23.46 8.17 32.09
N PRO A 108 -23.05 8.80 30.96
CA PRO A 108 -21.62 9.05 30.70
C PRO A 108 -20.97 9.95 31.74
N VAL A 109 -21.70 10.93 32.28
CA VAL A 109 -21.17 11.85 33.28
C VAL A 109 -20.91 11.11 34.60
N LEU A 110 -21.86 10.30 35.06
CA LEU A 110 -21.67 9.45 36.24
C LEU A 110 -20.51 8.46 36.06
N ALA A 111 -20.45 7.79 34.91
CA ALA A 111 -19.37 6.86 34.60
C ALA A 111 -18.00 7.53 34.65
N GLY A 112 -17.86 8.73 34.08
CA GLY A 112 -16.59 9.46 34.11
C GLY A 112 -16.20 9.98 35.49
N ILE A 113 -17.17 10.43 36.30
CA ILE A 113 -16.90 10.86 37.68
C ILE A 113 -16.41 9.68 38.53
N GLN A 114 -17.14 8.56 38.48
CA GLN A 114 -16.86 7.40 39.34
C GLN A 114 -15.62 6.63 38.92
N ASN A 115 -15.22 6.74 37.64
CA ASN A 115 -13.98 6.17 37.11
C ASN A 115 -12.93 7.27 36.85
N GLY A 116 -12.93 8.34 37.65
CA GLY A 116 -12.09 9.53 37.47
C GLY A 116 -10.57 9.32 37.45
N ARG A 117 -10.09 8.15 37.88
CA ARG A 117 -8.68 7.76 37.84
C ARG A 117 -8.29 7.00 36.57
N ASP A 118 -9.27 6.51 35.83
CA ASP A 118 -9.03 5.88 34.54
C ASP A 118 -8.82 6.95 33.48
N VAL A 119 -7.71 6.85 32.74
CA VAL A 119 -7.30 7.84 31.75
C VAL A 119 -8.27 7.97 30.58
N VAL A 120 -9.03 6.93 30.24
CA VAL A 120 -10.03 6.96 29.18
C VAL A 120 -11.36 7.48 29.75
N TRP A 121 -11.81 6.91 30.87
CA TRP A 121 -13.17 7.17 31.34
C TRP A 121 -13.37 8.53 32.00
N ARG A 122 -12.35 9.10 32.65
CA ARG A 122 -12.49 10.35 33.41
C ARG A 122 -13.01 11.53 32.58
N MET A 123 -12.71 11.56 31.28
CA MET A 123 -13.19 12.62 30.38
C MET A 123 -14.71 12.63 30.24
N LEU A 124 -15.37 11.46 30.35
CA LEU A 124 -16.81 11.33 30.17
C LEU A 124 -17.61 12.18 31.16
N ALA A 125 -17.00 12.56 32.30
CA ALA A 125 -17.53 13.50 33.27
C ALA A 125 -17.97 14.84 32.65
N PHE A 126 -17.39 15.19 31.49
CA PHE A 126 -17.67 16.43 30.77
C PHE A 126 -18.41 16.22 29.44
N THR A 127 -19.00 15.06 29.20
CA THR A 127 -19.75 14.77 27.95
C THR A 127 -20.86 15.79 27.70
N SER A 128 -21.66 16.12 28.73
CA SER A 128 -22.74 17.10 28.61
C SER A 128 -22.20 18.51 28.31
N LEU A 129 -21.08 18.88 28.94
CA LEU A 129 -20.42 20.17 28.71
C LEU A 129 -19.81 20.26 27.30
N SER A 130 -19.23 19.16 26.81
CA SER A 130 -18.69 19.09 25.45
C SER A 130 -19.79 19.28 24.40
N LYS A 131 -20.96 18.65 24.60
CA LYS A 131 -22.12 18.79 23.72
C LYS A 131 -22.76 20.19 23.77
N THR A 132 -22.91 20.75 24.97
CA THR A 132 -23.67 22.01 25.17
C THR A 132 -22.83 23.27 24.96
N ARG A 133 -21.51 23.21 25.22
CA ARG A 133 -20.60 24.35 25.14
C ARG A 133 -19.42 24.15 24.20
N GLY A 134 -19.34 23.02 23.48
CA GLY A 134 -18.26 22.75 22.52
C GLY A 134 -16.88 22.59 23.15
N VAL A 135 -16.79 22.40 24.48
CA VAL A 135 -15.50 22.19 25.15
C VAL A 135 -14.91 20.85 24.76
N LYS A 136 -13.58 20.79 24.81
CA LYS A 136 -12.81 19.62 24.42
C LYS A 136 -12.01 19.17 25.64
N VAL A 137 -11.98 17.87 25.89
CA VAL A 137 -11.23 17.30 27.02
C VAL A 137 -10.27 16.26 26.48
N TYR A 138 -9.05 16.27 27.01
CA TYR A 138 -7.94 15.46 26.58
C TYR A 138 -7.34 14.77 27.79
N SER A 139 -7.06 13.48 27.69
CA SER A 139 -6.65 12.70 28.84
C SER A 139 -5.67 11.61 28.49
N SER A 140 -4.53 11.60 29.16
CA SER A 140 -3.51 10.55 29.16
C SER A 140 -2.86 10.47 30.54
N SER A 141 -1.95 9.52 30.74
CA SER A 141 -1.33 9.25 32.03
C SER A 141 -0.66 10.50 32.64
N ASN A 142 0.01 11.32 31.83
CA ASN A 142 0.70 12.53 32.31
C ASN A 142 -0.07 13.84 32.07
N TYR A 143 -1.12 13.83 31.25
CA TYR A 143 -1.83 15.05 30.88
C TYR A 143 -3.34 14.90 31.10
N TYR A 144 -3.92 15.85 31.82
CA TYR A 144 -5.37 15.99 31.89
C TYR A 144 -5.77 17.43 31.58
N LEU A 145 -6.13 17.65 30.32
CA LEU A 145 -6.24 18.97 29.72
C LEU A 145 -7.64 19.20 29.18
N ALA A 146 -8.00 20.47 29.02
CA ALA A 146 -9.22 20.86 28.35
C ALA A 146 -9.03 22.16 27.58
N SER A 147 -9.92 22.40 26.63
CA SER A 147 -9.98 23.66 25.90
C SER A 147 -11.41 24.14 25.73
N CYS A 148 -11.61 25.43 25.97
CA CYS A 148 -12.85 26.15 25.73
C CYS A 148 -12.85 26.89 24.39
N LYS A 149 -11.68 27.21 23.82
CA LYS A 149 -11.53 27.98 22.57
C LYS A 149 -10.90 27.17 21.44
N SER A 150 -10.96 25.84 21.52
CA SER A 150 -10.37 24.93 20.52
C SER A 150 -8.85 25.07 20.36
N THR A 151 -8.15 25.38 21.44
CA THR A 151 -6.70 25.23 21.53
C THR A 151 -6.34 23.75 21.51
N PRO A 152 -5.55 23.28 20.53
CA PRO A 152 -5.09 21.90 20.51
C PRO A 152 -4.10 21.63 21.66
N PRO A 153 -4.05 20.41 22.20
CA PRO A 153 -3.06 20.04 23.19
C PRO A 153 -1.66 20.02 22.55
N PRO A 154 -0.59 20.09 23.36
CA PRO A 154 0.78 20.09 22.84
C PRO A 154 1.17 18.70 22.30
N PRO A 155 2.21 18.57 21.45
CA PRO A 155 2.60 17.29 20.84
C PRO A 155 2.86 16.17 21.86
N GLU A 156 3.38 16.52 23.03
CA GLU A 156 3.67 15.60 24.13
C GLU A 156 2.41 14.88 24.61
N PHE A 157 1.24 15.54 24.56
CA PHE A 157 -0.03 14.87 24.88
C PHE A 157 -0.33 13.72 23.91
N PHE A 158 -0.18 13.93 22.60
CA PHE A 158 -0.46 12.91 21.60
C PHE A 158 0.51 11.74 21.71
N GLN A 159 1.78 12.04 22.02
CA GLN A 159 2.79 11.02 22.31
C GLN A 159 2.40 10.20 23.55
N ASP A 160 1.98 10.86 24.62
CA ASP A 160 1.55 10.25 25.87
C ASP A 160 0.34 9.33 25.68
N ALA A 161 -0.69 9.82 24.96
CA ALA A 161 -1.91 9.07 24.65
C ALA A 161 -1.62 7.81 23.81
N LEU A 162 -0.73 7.89 22.81
CA LEU A 162 -0.34 6.72 22.03
C LEU A 162 0.50 5.73 22.85
N ARG A 163 1.35 6.22 23.75
CA ARG A 163 2.15 5.38 24.66
C ARG A 163 1.27 4.62 25.64
N ASP A 164 0.21 5.23 26.16
CA ASP A 164 -0.77 4.56 27.03
C ASP A 164 -1.45 3.36 26.33
N GLU A 165 -1.50 3.41 24.99
CA GLU A 165 -2.02 2.34 24.13
C GLU A 165 -0.93 1.37 23.62
N GLY A 166 0.30 1.52 24.11
CA GLY A 166 1.45 0.67 23.75
C GLY A 166 2.05 0.96 22.38
N ILE A 167 1.71 2.10 21.76
CA ILE A 167 2.16 2.47 20.41
C ILE A 167 3.48 3.24 20.52
N ALA A 168 4.53 2.70 19.89
CA ALA A 168 5.82 3.35 19.79
C ALA A 168 5.75 4.57 18.85
N THR A 169 6.33 5.68 19.29
CA THR A 169 6.27 6.97 18.59
C THR A 169 7.63 7.67 18.55
N GLY A 170 7.86 8.44 17.49
CA GLY A 170 8.91 9.45 17.40
C GLY A 170 8.32 10.86 17.43
N VAL A 171 9.18 11.89 17.42
CA VAL A 171 8.77 13.28 17.22
C VAL A 171 9.74 13.94 16.23
N SER A 172 9.22 14.56 15.18
CA SER A 172 9.97 15.38 14.23
C SER A 172 9.19 16.65 13.95
N ASP A 173 9.87 17.81 13.97
CA ASP A 173 9.26 19.11 13.68
C ASP A 173 8.00 19.42 14.51
N GLY A 174 7.95 18.95 15.75
CA GLY A 174 6.81 19.13 16.65
C GLY A 174 5.58 18.27 16.29
N ILE A 175 5.74 17.28 15.40
CA ILE A 175 4.68 16.34 15.00
C ILE A 175 5.05 14.95 15.53
N VAL A 176 4.09 14.26 16.15
CA VAL A 176 4.29 12.87 16.59
C VAL A 176 4.33 11.96 15.38
N GLU A 177 5.29 11.04 15.29
CA GLU A 177 5.41 10.10 14.18
C GLU A 177 5.12 8.66 14.61
N VAL A 178 4.38 7.93 13.78
CA VAL A 178 4.20 6.48 13.90
C VAL A 178 4.62 5.81 12.59
N GLY A 179 5.54 4.85 12.71
CA GLY A 179 6.25 4.25 11.58
C GLY A 179 7.52 5.03 11.21
N THR A 180 8.28 4.50 10.25
CA THR A 180 9.62 5.02 9.90
C THR A 180 9.85 5.23 8.40
N SER A 181 9.05 4.60 7.54
CA SER A 181 9.33 4.54 6.10
C SER A 181 8.07 4.37 5.25
N GLY A 182 8.22 4.61 3.94
CA GLY A 182 7.12 4.54 2.97
C GLY A 182 6.31 5.84 2.86
N LEU A 183 5.14 5.73 2.25
CA LEU A 183 4.21 6.85 2.10
C LEU A 183 3.73 7.35 3.47
N SER A 184 3.41 8.64 3.57
CA SER A 184 2.93 9.24 4.81
C SER A 184 1.70 10.12 4.62
N VAL A 185 0.86 10.14 5.66
CA VAL A 185 -0.30 11.02 5.77
C VAL A 185 -0.19 11.75 7.11
N LEU A 186 -0.31 13.06 7.07
CA LEU A 186 -0.45 13.88 8.27
C LEU A 186 -1.92 13.88 8.72
N VAL A 187 -2.13 13.64 10.00
CA VAL A 187 -3.40 13.78 10.69
C VAL A 187 -3.40 15.13 11.39
N GLY A 188 -4.28 16.02 10.94
CA GLY A 188 -4.52 17.31 11.57
C GLY A 188 -5.56 17.20 12.66
N PHE A 189 -5.39 17.97 13.74
CA PHE A 189 -6.37 18.18 14.79
C PHE A 189 -6.53 19.69 15.05
N LEU A 190 -7.76 20.19 14.96
CA LEU A 190 -8.11 21.62 15.10
C LEU A 190 -7.26 22.51 14.18
N GLY A 191 -7.06 22.07 12.93
CA GLY A 191 -6.34 22.81 11.89
C GLY A 191 -4.82 22.78 12.00
N LYS A 192 -4.25 22.01 12.94
CA LYS A 192 -2.79 21.82 13.05
C LYS A 192 -2.40 20.37 12.84
N PRO A 193 -1.30 20.06 12.11
CA PRO A 193 -0.78 18.70 12.05
C PRO A 193 -0.30 18.28 13.43
N VAL A 194 -0.71 17.09 13.88
CA VAL A 194 -0.36 16.57 15.22
C VAL A 194 0.25 15.18 15.18
N LEU A 195 -0.07 14.39 14.15
CA LEU A 195 0.40 13.03 13.99
C LEU A 195 0.77 12.80 12.52
N ARG A 196 1.94 12.21 12.25
CA ARG A 196 2.34 11.66 10.95
C ARG A 196 2.27 10.14 11.04
N ILE A 197 1.44 9.52 10.21
CA ILE A 197 1.41 8.06 10.06
C ILE A 197 2.11 7.65 8.79
N ARG A 198 2.89 6.57 8.86
CA ARG A 198 3.66 6.02 7.74
C ARG A 198 3.19 4.62 7.36
N GLU A 199 3.37 4.27 6.09
CA GLU A 199 2.89 3.02 5.47
C GLU A 199 3.45 1.74 6.15
N ASP A 200 4.63 1.81 6.74
CA ASP A 200 5.22 0.66 7.43
C ASP A 200 4.53 0.35 8.78
N SER A 201 3.77 1.27 9.36
CA SER A 201 3.01 1.06 10.61
C SER A 201 1.75 0.21 10.42
N SER A 202 1.54 -0.79 11.26
CA SER A 202 0.28 -1.55 11.37
C SER A 202 -0.52 -1.21 12.63
N TRP A 203 -0.21 -0.10 13.28
CA TRP A 203 -0.95 0.37 14.45
C TRP A 203 -2.29 0.99 14.04
N ARG A 204 -3.22 1.11 15.00
CA ARG A 204 -4.50 1.81 14.82
C ARG A 204 -4.45 3.16 15.51
N SER A 205 -3.48 3.98 15.15
CA SER A 205 -3.08 5.17 15.91
C SER A 205 -4.21 6.19 16.04
N GLY A 206 -5.04 6.37 15.00
CA GLY A 206 -6.21 7.24 15.04
C GLY A 206 -7.26 6.78 16.04
N ALA A 207 -7.63 5.50 16.01
CA ALA A 207 -8.61 4.93 16.95
C ALA A 207 -8.08 4.92 18.40
N ALA A 208 -6.78 4.69 18.57
CA ALA A 208 -6.10 4.82 19.86
C ALA A 208 -6.23 6.26 20.37
N LEU A 209 -5.87 7.27 19.59
CA LEU A 209 -6.02 8.69 19.97
C LEU A 209 -7.47 9.06 20.32
N MET A 210 -8.45 8.50 19.61
CA MET A 210 -9.87 8.79 19.89
C MET A 210 -10.30 8.36 21.30
N LYS A 211 -9.64 7.36 21.93
CA LYS A 211 -9.91 6.98 23.33
C LYS A 211 -9.51 8.07 24.34
N HIS A 212 -8.59 8.95 23.94
CA HIS A 212 -7.96 9.96 24.79
C HIS A 212 -8.49 11.38 24.52
N ILE A 213 -9.45 11.53 23.62
CA ILE A 213 -9.98 12.81 23.17
C ILE A 213 -11.51 12.80 23.20
N LEU A 214 -12.10 13.68 24.02
CA LEU A 214 -13.52 13.97 24.03
C LEU A 214 -13.79 15.28 23.27
N VAL A 215 -14.42 15.15 22.10
CA VAL A 215 -14.83 16.27 21.25
C VAL A 215 -16.30 16.12 20.85
N GLY A 216 -17.02 17.24 20.79
CA GLY A 216 -18.44 17.27 20.42
C GLY A 216 -18.72 17.07 18.92
N GLU A 217 -17.71 17.24 18.05
CA GLU A 217 -17.86 17.18 16.59
C GLU A 217 -16.74 16.35 15.93
N ALA A 218 -17.11 15.52 14.97
CA ALA A 218 -16.17 14.72 14.17
C ALA A 218 -15.28 15.55 13.22
N GLY A 219 -15.65 16.81 12.96
CA GLY A 219 -14.92 17.72 12.07
C GLY A 219 -13.62 18.30 12.64
N ALA A 220 -13.22 17.89 13.85
CA ALA A 220 -11.98 18.36 14.46
C ALA A 220 -10.72 17.78 13.81
N PHE A 221 -10.85 16.67 13.06
CA PHE A 221 -9.72 15.98 12.43
C PHE A 221 -9.68 16.21 10.91
N SER A 222 -8.49 16.09 10.33
CA SER A 222 -8.27 16.18 8.88
C SER A 222 -7.12 15.26 8.45
N PHE A 223 -7.09 14.89 7.17
CA PHE A 223 -5.94 14.23 6.54
C PHE A 223 -5.26 15.18 5.56
N MET A 224 -3.94 15.16 5.58
CA MET A 224 -3.06 15.89 4.67
C MET A 224 -2.04 14.89 4.12
N PRO A 225 -2.36 14.22 2.99
CA PRO A 225 -1.43 13.27 2.36
C PRO A 225 -0.17 13.99 1.90
N GLU A 226 1.01 13.42 2.15
CA GLU A 226 2.31 14.01 1.75
C GLU A 226 2.79 13.44 0.39
N PHE A 227 1.84 13.19 -0.51
CA PHE A 227 2.08 12.60 -1.83
C PHE A 227 1.01 13.00 -2.85
N LEU A 228 1.42 13.06 -4.12
CA LEU A 228 0.56 13.42 -5.26
C LEU A 228 -0.22 14.72 -4.97
N ASP A 229 0.46 15.76 -4.49
CA ASP A 229 -0.14 17.02 -4.00
C ASP A 229 -1.00 17.72 -5.07
N GLU A 230 -0.67 17.50 -6.33
CA GLU A 230 -1.40 18.00 -7.50
C GLU A 230 -2.80 17.40 -7.63
N VAL A 231 -3.06 16.27 -6.96
CA VAL A 231 -4.32 15.52 -7.05
C VAL A 231 -5.17 15.75 -5.81
N GLN A 232 -6.30 16.42 -6.00
CA GLN A 232 -7.27 16.65 -4.94
C GLN A 232 -8.32 15.54 -4.93
N VAL A 233 -8.50 14.88 -3.79
CA VAL A 233 -9.56 13.90 -3.55
C VAL A 233 -10.18 14.13 -2.18
N ASP A 234 -11.47 13.85 -2.06
CA ASP A 234 -12.11 13.82 -0.76
C ASP A 234 -11.64 12.58 0.01
N VAL A 235 -10.96 12.81 1.12
CA VAL A 235 -10.42 11.78 2.02
C VAL A 235 -11.24 11.63 3.30
N GLN A 236 -12.37 12.32 3.42
CA GLN A 236 -13.14 12.37 4.67
C GLN A 236 -13.66 11.00 5.09
N GLN A 237 -14.11 10.18 4.14
CA GLN A 237 -14.57 8.82 4.45
C GLN A 237 -13.42 7.93 4.97
N HIS A 238 -12.22 8.07 4.39
CA HIS A 238 -11.03 7.34 4.85
C HIS A 238 -10.65 7.75 6.27
N LEU A 239 -10.67 9.05 6.57
CA LEU A 239 -10.43 9.58 7.91
C LEU A 239 -11.44 9.02 8.93
N LEU A 240 -12.74 9.07 8.63
CA LEU A 240 -13.77 8.55 9.54
C LEU A 240 -13.59 7.06 9.81
N SER A 241 -13.27 6.26 8.78
CA SER A 241 -13.02 4.83 8.94
C SER A 241 -11.78 4.56 9.81
N TYR A 242 -10.75 5.40 9.68
CA TYR A 242 -9.51 5.31 10.44
C TYR A 242 -9.70 5.65 11.91
N LEU A 243 -10.38 6.77 12.21
CA LEU A 243 -10.72 7.17 13.59
C LEU A 243 -11.65 6.16 14.28
N ALA A 244 -12.49 5.47 13.52
CA ALA A 244 -13.35 4.39 14.02
C ALA A 244 -12.61 3.05 14.21
N GLY A 245 -11.33 2.96 13.82
CA GLY A 245 -10.52 1.74 13.98
C GLY A 245 -10.83 0.65 12.96
N GLN A 246 -11.46 0.98 11.83
CA GLN A 246 -11.76 0.06 10.74
C GLN A 246 -10.55 -0.16 9.80
N ALA A 247 -9.55 0.69 9.89
CA ALA A 247 -8.28 0.59 9.18
C ALA A 247 -7.12 0.85 10.16
N ASP A 248 -6.01 0.13 9.96
CA ASP A 248 -4.72 0.50 10.55
C ASP A 248 -4.02 1.58 9.69
N ASP A 249 -2.89 2.08 10.20
CA ASP A 249 -2.10 3.15 9.59
C ASP A 249 -1.71 2.80 8.14
N ARG A 250 -1.13 1.61 7.90
CA ARG A 250 -0.78 1.12 6.57
C ARG A 250 -1.97 1.08 5.63
N ALA A 251 -3.08 0.49 6.08
CA ALA A 251 -4.26 0.31 5.25
C ALA A 251 -4.89 1.65 4.86
N VAL A 252 -4.94 2.63 5.77
CA VAL A 252 -5.49 3.95 5.43
C VAL A 252 -4.57 4.73 4.51
N VAL A 253 -3.24 4.70 4.73
CA VAL A 253 -2.27 5.36 3.86
C VAL A 253 -2.38 4.84 2.42
N ARG A 254 -2.47 3.52 2.25
CA ARG A 254 -2.66 2.89 0.93
C ARG A 254 -3.99 3.26 0.28
N LYS A 255 -5.10 3.21 1.02
CA LYS A 255 -6.41 3.60 0.48
C LYS A 255 -6.45 5.05 -0.02
N VAL A 256 -5.80 5.95 0.72
CA VAL A 256 -5.68 7.36 0.32
C VAL A 256 -4.83 7.48 -0.93
N TYR A 257 -3.70 6.77 -1.00
CA TYR A 257 -2.85 6.71 -2.20
C TYR A 257 -3.61 6.17 -3.42
N ASP A 258 -4.25 5.01 -3.32
CA ASP A 258 -5.00 4.40 -4.40
C ASP A 258 -6.12 5.33 -4.89
N SER A 259 -6.84 6.00 -3.97
CA SER A 259 -7.88 6.99 -4.34
C SER A 259 -7.31 8.16 -5.14
N LYS A 260 -6.12 8.66 -4.77
CA LYS A 260 -5.44 9.74 -5.50
C LYS A 260 -4.96 9.26 -6.86
N VAL A 261 -4.37 8.07 -6.95
CA VAL A 261 -3.95 7.48 -8.24
C VAL A 261 -5.16 7.28 -9.17
N GLU A 262 -6.24 6.68 -8.68
CA GLU A 262 -7.46 6.45 -9.46
C GLU A 262 -8.06 7.76 -9.98
N SER A 263 -8.09 8.81 -9.14
CA SER A 263 -8.57 10.14 -9.53
C SER A 263 -7.72 10.76 -10.64
N ALA A 264 -6.39 10.68 -10.51
CA ALA A 264 -5.44 11.18 -11.50
C ALA A 264 -5.59 10.45 -12.85
N VAL A 265 -5.60 9.12 -12.82
CA VAL A 265 -5.75 8.26 -14.01
C VAL A 265 -7.09 8.52 -14.70
N ARG A 266 -8.18 8.62 -13.94
CA ARG A 266 -9.52 8.95 -14.46
C ARG A 266 -9.57 10.33 -15.12
N SER A 267 -8.77 11.26 -14.62
CA SER A 267 -8.63 12.61 -15.17
C SER A 267 -7.67 12.69 -16.37
N GLY A 268 -7.13 11.56 -16.83
CA GLY A 268 -6.26 11.48 -18.01
C GLY A 268 -4.77 11.64 -17.71
N PHE A 269 -4.37 11.78 -16.45
CA PHE A 269 -2.96 11.93 -16.07
C PHE A 269 -2.23 10.59 -16.01
N TYR A 270 -0.91 10.65 -16.13
CA TYR A 270 -0.02 9.53 -15.93
C TYR A 270 0.63 9.60 -14.55
N VAL A 271 0.71 8.47 -13.84
CA VAL A 271 1.24 8.40 -12.48
C VAL A 271 2.37 7.39 -12.41
N SER A 272 3.51 7.84 -11.90
CA SER A 272 4.64 6.95 -11.57
C SER A 272 5.15 7.26 -10.18
N ARG A 273 5.24 6.24 -9.32
CA ARG A 273 5.65 6.39 -7.92
C ARG A 273 4.80 7.46 -7.22
N MET A 274 5.36 8.65 -6.97
CA MET A 274 4.69 9.76 -6.27
C MET A 274 4.55 11.01 -7.15
N LYS A 275 4.68 10.88 -8.48
CA LYS A 275 4.62 12.00 -9.41
C LYS A 275 3.51 11.83 -10.43
N VAL A 276 2.90 12.95 -10.77
CA VAL A 276 1.86 13.07 -11.79
C VAL A 276 2.43 13.78 -13.01
N TYR A 277 2.08 13.28 -14.19
CA TYR A 277 2.51 13.80 -15.47
C TYR A 277 1.30 14.04 -16.36
N SER A 278 1.26 15.20 -17.02
CA SER A 278 0.23 15.54 -18.00
C SER A 278 0.60 15.12 -19.43
N ASP A 279 1.86 14.71 -19.64
CA ASP A 279 2.44 14.48 -20.95
C ASP A 279 3.12 13.10 -21.04
N PRO A 280 2.84 12.29 -22.09
CA PRO A 280 3.41 10.95 -22.25
C PRO A 280 4.95 10.94 -22.32
N GLU A 281 5.57 11.95 -22.93
CA GLU A 281 7.03 12.03 -23.07
C GLU A 281 7.70 12.21 -21.70
N ALA A 282 7.22 13.17 -20.91
CA ALA A 282 7.72 13.39 -19.56
C ALA A 282 7.53 12.16 -18.67
N PHE A 283 6.37 11.49 -18.80
CA PHE A 283 6.08 10.26 -18.08
C PHE A 283 7.04 9.13 -18.45
N LEU A 284 7.19 8.80 -19.73
CA LEU A 284 8.06 7.70 -20.18
C LEU A 284 9.53 7.94 -19.85
N LYS A 285 10.00 9.19 -19.90
CA LYS A 285 11.36 9.56 -19.49
C LYS A 285 11.64 9.27 -18.00
N SER A 286 10.60 9.21 -17.18
CA SER A 286 10.72 8.90 -15.75
C SER A 286 10.80 7.41 -15.43
N LEU A 287 10.53 6.54 -16.42
CA LEU A 287 10.46 5.09 -16.25
C LEU A 287 11.75 4.40 -16.67
N ASP A 288 11.94 3.18 -16.16
CA ASP A 288 13.01 2.32 -16.65
C ASP A 288 12.80 1.98 -18.14
N PRO A 289 13.87 2.01 -18.96
CA PRO A 289 13.79 1.69 -20.38
C PRO A 289 13.22 0.30 -20.63
N VAL A 290 12.57 0.13 -21.78
CA VAL A 290 12.06 -1.14 -22.28
C VAL A 290 12.56 -1.35 -23.71
N ASP A 291 12.61 -2.59 -24.17
CA ASP A 291 13.06 -2.98 -25.52
C ASP A 291 12.00 -2.66 -26.60
N VAL A 292 11.47 -1.44 -26.54
CA VAL A 292 10.55 -0.82 -27.49
C VAL A 292 10.95 0.66 -27.58
N PRO A 293 11.07 1.23 -28.80
CA PRO A 293 11.39 2.64 -28.94
C PRO A 293 10.36 3.54 -28.26
N ALA A 294 10.82 4.59 -27.57
CA ALA A 294 9.95 5.45 -26.76
C ALA A 294 8.87 6.13 -27.62
N GLU A 295 9.22 6.55 -28.83
CA GLU A 295 8.32 7.17 -29.81
C GLU A 295 7.14 6.26 -30.20
N VAL A 296 7.35 4.94 -30.22
CA VAL A 296 6.28 3.97 -30.47
C VAL A 296 5.32 3.97 -29.28
N LEU A 297 5.84 3.89 -28.05
CA LEU A 297 5.02 3.94 -26.85
C LEU A 297 4.25 5.25 -26.73
N ILE A 298 4.89 6.40 -26.97
CA ILE A 298 4.26 7.74 -26.97
C ILE A 298 3.10 7.79 -27.97
N LYS A 299 3.31 7.31 -29.19
CA LYS A 299 2.28 7.24 -30.24
C LYS A 299 1.05 6.46 -29.76
N TYR A 300 1.24 5.30 -29.14
CA TYR A 300 0.12 4.46 -28.69
C TYR A 300 -0.49 4.92 -27.37
N MET A 301 0.26 5.56 -26.47
CA MET A 301 -0.29 6.23 -25.30
C MET A 301 -1.25 7.36 -25.70
N ARG A 302 -0.88 8.16 -26.71
CA ARG A 302 -1.77 9.21 -27.27
C ARG A 302 -3.02 8.63 -27.91
N LYS A 303 -2.90 7.52 -28.65
CA LYS A 303 -4.05 6.80 -29.21
C LYS A 303 -4.93 6.15 -28.13
N TYR A 304 -4.35 5.71 -27.03
CA TYR A 304 -5.08 5.14 -25.89
C TYR A 304 -5.99 6.19 -25.25
N GLY A 305 -5.52 7.45 -25.17
CA GLY A 305 -6.32 8.60 -24.78
C GLY A 305 -6.81 8.57 -23.33
N ARG A 306 -6.18 7.75 -22.48
CA ARG A 306 -6.50 7.60 -21.06
C ARG A 306 -5.24 7.73 -20.23
N GLY A 307 -5.42 8.15 -18.98
CA GLY A 307 -4.35 8.15 -17.98
C GLY A 307 -3.89 6.72 -17.67
N MET A 308 -2.73 6.61 -17.04
CA MET A 308 -2.19 5.30 -16.64
C MET A 308 -1.30 5.38 -15.41
N GLN A 309 -1.23 4.30 -14.65
CA GLN A 309 -0.24 4.13 -13.60
C GLN A 309 0.80 3.10 -14.04
N ALA A 310 2.08 3.47 -14.04
CA ALA A 310 3.18 2.54 -14.27
C ALA A 310 4.49 3.04 -13.65
N ASP A 311 5.30 2.09 -13.17
CA ASP A 311 6.63 2.37 -12.62
C ASP A 311 7.77 1.93 -13.56
N THR A 312 7.43 1.27 -14.68
CA THR A 312 8.39 0.77 -15.67
C THR A 312 7.80 0.84 -17.08
N GLY A 313 8.65 1.00 -18.10
CA GLY A 313 8.22 0.96 -19.50
C GLY A 313 7.55 -0.37 -19.89
N ARG A 314 7.94 -1.47 -19.22
CA ARG A 314 7.28 -2.78 -19.37
C ARG A 314 5.80 -2.74 -18.99
N LYS A 315 5.44 -2.16 -17.84
CA LYS A 315 4.04 -2.02 -17.41
C LYS A 315 3.25 -1.14 -18.39
N VAL A 316 3.89 -0.13 -18.97
CA VAL A 316 3.27 0.70 -20.02
C VAL A 316 2.93 -0.15 -21.25
N LEU A 317 3.91 -0.92 -21.73
CA LEU A 317 3.71 -1.83 -22.85
C LEU A 317 2.59 -2.86 -22.56
N GLU A 318 2.60 -3.47 -21.38
CA GLU A 318 1.56 -4.43 -20.95
C GLU A 318 0.16 -3.81 -20.92
N ALA A 319 0.02 -2.54 -20.54
CA ALA A 319 -1.27 -1.84 -20.54
C ALA A 319 -1.77 -1.53 -21.96
N LEU A 320 -0.87 -1.23 -22.90
CA LEU A 320 -1.21 -0.90 -24.29
C LEU A 320 -1.43 -2.16 -25.16
N TRP A 321 -0.77 -3.26 -24.82
CA TRP A 321 -0.73 -4.49 -25.61
C TRP A 321 -2.10 -5.06 -25.99
N PRO A 322 -3.09 -5.14 -25.08
CA PRO A 322 -4.40 -5.74 -25.40
C PRO A 322 -5.11 -5.04 -26.55
N GLN A 323 -4.86 -3.74 -26.74
CA GLN A 323 -5.52 -2.94 -27.77
C GLN A 323 -4.65 -2.71 -29.00
N PHE A 324 -3.32 -2.59 -28.83
CA PHE A 324 -2.42 -2.13 -29.89
C PHE A 324 -1.28 -3.10 -30.24
N SER A 325 -1.35 -4.37 -29.80
CA SER A 325 -0.26 -5.33 -30.01
C SER A 325 0.21 -5.45 -31.46
N ARG A 326 -0.72 -5.52 -32.43
CA ARG A 326 -0.37 -5.65 -33.86
C ARG A 326 0.37 -4.43 -34.37
N GLU A 327 -0.11 -3.25 -34.02
CA GLU A 327 0.43 -1.99 -34.49
C GLU A 327 1.76 -1.65 -33.79
N ILE A 328 1.87 -1.96 -32.49
CA ILE A 328 3.14 -1.88 -31.76
C ILE A 328 4.18 -2.82 -32.40
N LEU A 329 3.81 -4.07 -32.70
CA LEU A 329 4.69 -5.04 -33.35
C LEU A 329 5.16 -4.54 -34.73
N ALA A 330 4.25 -4.01 -35.55
CA ALA A 330 4.57 -3.50 -36.87
C ALA A 330 5.52 -2.29 -36.82
N ASP A 331 5.34 -1.39 -35.85
CA ASP A 331 6.19 -0.21 -35.69
C ASP A 331 7.53 -0.54 -35.00
N THR A 332 7.59 -1.61 -34.20
CA THR A 332 8.80 -2.01 -33.43
C THR A 332 9.70 -2.97 -34.19
N VAL A 333 9.14 -3.79 -35.08
CA VAL A 333 9.87 -4.84 -35.81
C VAL A 333 9.75 -4.61 -37.32
N PRO A 334 10.70 -3.86 -37.92
CA PRO A 334 10.72 -3.63 -39.36
C PRO A 334 10.72 -4.95 -40.14
N GLY A 335 9.93 -5.06 -41.21
CA GLY A 335 9.85 -6.26 -42.05
C GLY A 335 8.83 -7.32 -41.59
N LEU A 336 8.16 -7.11 -40.45
CA LEU A 336 7.11 -8.03 -39.98
C LEU A 336 5.81 -7.93 -40.81
N GLY A 337 5.40 -6.72 -41.20
CA GLY A 337 4.26 -6.49 -42.09
C GLY A 337 2.97 -7.19 -41.60
N GLU A 338 2.29 -7.90 -42.52
CA GLU A 338 1.04 -8.62 -42.25
C GLU A 338 1.20 -9.77 -41.23
N ASP A 339 2.42 -10.26 -41.02
CA ASP A 339 2.71 -11.36 -40.08
C ASP A 339 2.58 -10.94 -38.60
N ALA A 340 2.41 -9.64 -38.31
CA ALA A 340 2.27 -9.12 -36.94
C ALA A 340 1.12 -9.78 -36.15
N GLY A 341 0.05 -10.19 -36.84
CA GLY A 341 -1.08 -10.90 -36.23
C GLY A 341 -0.70 -12.23 -35.57
N LYS A 342 0.40 -12.87 -36.00
CA LYS A 342 0.88 -14.16 -35.44
C LYS A 342 1.43 -14.02 -34.02
N PHE A 343 1.94 -12.84 -33.67
CA PHE A 343 2.61 -12.57 -32.40
C PHE A 343 1.77 -11.68 -31.47
N SER A 344 0.49 -11.42 -31.81
CA SER A 344 -0.33 -10.47 -31.05
C SER A 344 -0.88 -11.03 -29.73
N LYS A 345 -0.64 -12.31 -29.41
CA LYS A 345 -1.13 -12.98 -28.21
C LYS A 345 0.04 -13.51 -27.38
N GLY A 346 0.11 -13.13 -26.11
CA GLY A 346 1.15 -13.56 -25.19
C GLY A 346 1.78 -12.39 -24.45
N GLN A 347 2.88 -12.67 -23.74
CA GLN A 347 3.64 -11.64 -23.03
C GLN A 347 4.33 -10.71 -24.04
N PRO A 348 4.21 -9.37 -23.90
CA PRO A 348 4.64 -8.43 -24.93
C PRO A 348 6.09 -8.58 -25.38
N LEU A 349 7.03 -8.65 -24.43
CA LEU A 349 8.47 -8.71 -24.74
C LEU A 349 8.87 -10.03 -25.38
N GLU A 350 8.26 -11.14 -24.96
CA GLU A 350 8.48 -12.46 -25.59
C GLU A 350 8.00 -12.45 -27.04
N MET A 351 6.84 -11.83 -27.30
CA MET A 351 6.28 -11.75 -28.64
C MET A 351 7.09 -10.83 -29.56
N ILE A 352 7.62 -9.72 -29.04
CA ILE A 352 8.53 -8.85 -29.79
C ILE A 352 9.83 -9.59 -30.12
N ALA A 353 10.41 -10.32 -29.15
CA ALA A 353 11.60 -11.13 -29.38
C ALA A 353 11.36 -12.21 -30.44
N ALA A 354 10.25 -12.95 -30.34
CA ALA A 354 9.87 -13.97 -31.31
C ALA A 354 9.60 -13.38 -32.71
N ALA A 355 8.98 -12.21 -32.79
CA ALA A 355 8.74 -11.51 -34.05
C ALA A 355 10.06 -11.05 -34.70
N ARG A 356 11.00 -10.53 -33.91
CA ARG A 356 12.35 -10.17 -34.39
C ARG A 356 13.09 -11.40 -34.91
N GLU A 357 13.05 -12.51 -34.18
CA GLU A 357 13.66 -13.77 -34.64
C GLU A 357 13.02 -14.27 -35.93
N TYR A 358 11.69 -14.19 -36.04
CA TYR A 358 10.97 -14.57 -37.26
C TYR A 358 11.40 -13.73 -38.47
N VAL A 359 11.46 -12.41 -38.33
CA VAL A 359 11.93 -11.52 -39.42
C VAL A 359 13.39 -11.80 -39.76
N MET A 360 14.25 -11.98 -38.76
CA MET A 360 15.65 -12.33 -38.97
C MET A 360 15.79 -13.63 -39.78
N ARG A 361 15.02 -14.67 -39.44
CA ARG A 361 15.02 -15.94 -40.19
C ARG A 361 14.47 -15.79 -41.61
N LYS A 362 13.45 -14.96 -41.82
CA LYS A 362 12.91 -14.64 -43.15
C LYS A 362 13.93 -13.86 -44.00
N GLY A 363 14.69 -12.96 -43.38
CA GLY A 363 15.70 -12.11 -44.02
C GLY A 363 17.08 -12.76 -44.19
N ALA A 364 17.39 -13.84 -43.46
CA ALA A 364 18.66 -14.58 -43.56
C ALA A 364 18.90 -15.24 -44.93
N GLY A 365 17.89 -15.22 -45.81
CA GLY A 365 17.98 -15.45 -47.25
C GLY A 365 18.70 -16.73 -47.62
N LEU A 366 18.01 -17.86 -47.68
CA LEU A 366 18.63 -19.11 -48.13
C LEU A 366 18.99 -19.02 -49.62
N PRO A 367 20.18 -19.48 -50.05
CA PRO A 367 20.54 -19.53 -51.47
C PRO A 367 19.76 -20.62 -52.24
N PHE A 368 18.87 -21.35 -51.57
CA PHE A 368 18.07 -22.44 -52.14
C PHE A 368 16.76 -22.66 -51.39
N GLU A 369 15.79 -23.25 -52.09
CA GLU A 369 14.60 -23.84 -51.46
C GLU A 369 14.89 -25.28 -51.02
N PRO A 370 14.66 -25.64 -49.74
CA PRO A 370 14.77 -27.01 -49.27
C PRO A 370 13.87 -27.98 -50.05
N TRP A 371 14.38 -29.15 -50.41
CA TRP A 371 13.69 -30.15 -51.24
C TRP A 371 13.37 -31.46 -50.48
N SER A 372 13.80 -31.58 -49.23
CA SER A 372 13.65 -32.73 -48.35
C SER A 372 13.75 -32.30 -46.89
N GLU A 373 13.37 -33.17 -45.94
CA GLU A 373 13.52 -32.85 -44.51
C GLU A 373 14.99 -32.64 -44.09
N ASP A 374 15.93 -33.34 -44.73
CA ASP A 374 17.36 -33.23 -44.41
C ASP A 374 17.98 -31.98 -45.06
N SER A 375 17.57 -31.60 -46.26
CA SER A 375 17.95 -30.29 -46.83
C SER A 375 17.32 -29.12 -46.06
N ARG A 376 16.15 -29.32 -45.44
CA ARG A 376 15.56 -28.34 -44.51
C ARG A 376 16.41 -28.20 -43.24
N PHE A 377 16.88 -29.31 -42.68
CA PHE A 377 17.79 -29.29 -41.54
C PHE A 377 19.10 -28.55 -41.86
N LEU A 378 19.69 -28.79 -43.03
CA LEU A 378 20.85 -28.04 -43.51
C LEU A 378 20.55 -26.54 -43.61
N ALA A 379 19.41 -26.18 -44.19
CA ALA A 379 18.98 -24.79 -44.31
C ALA A 379 18.86 -24.10 -42.93
N ASP A 380 18.26 -24.78 -41.94
CA ASP A 380 18.12 -24.24 -40.59
C ASP A 380 19.50 -24.03 -39.90
N ILE A 381 20.48 -24.92 -40.11
CA ILE A 381 21.86 -24.73 -39.64
C ILE A 381 22.50 -23.49 -40.29
N ILE A 382 22.34 -23.31 -41.60
CA ILE A 382 22.89 -22.16 -42.32
C ILE A 382 22.28 -20.84 -41.81
N VAL A 383 20.98 -20.84 -41.50
CA VAL A 383 20.30 -19.68 -40.92
C VAL A 383 20.83 -19.38 -39.52
N GLU A 384 20.96 -20.39 -38.65
CA GLU A 384 21.55 -20.21 -37.31
C GLU A 384 22.99 -19.69 -37.39
N TYR A 385 23.78 -20.17 -38.35
CA TYR A 385 25.15 -19.70 -38.60
C TYR A 385 25.19 -18.23 -38.99
N ARG A 386 24.33 -17.81 -39.91
CA ARG A 386 24.28 -16.43 -40.40
C ARG A 386 23.77 -15.46 -39.34
N LEU A 387 22.83 -15.88 -38.50
CA LEU A 387 22.21 -15.02 -37.49
C LEU A 387 23.00 -14.94 -36.20
N PHE A 388 23.61 -16.04 -35.76
CA PHE A 388 24.19 -16.13 -34.42
C PHE A 388 25.64 -16.64 -34.39
N GLY A 389 26.22 -16.89 -35.55
CA GLY A 389 27.62 -17.28 -35.70
C GLY A 389 27.89 -18.77 -35.44
N LYS A 390 29.18 -19.11 -35.58
CA LYS A 390 29.71 -20.48 -35.57
C LYS A 390 29.27 -21.31 -34.36
N GLU A 391 29.42 -20.78 -33.15
CA GLU A 391 29.27 -21.58 -31.92
C GLU A 391 27.83 -22.04 -31.71
N ARG A 392 26.85 -21.14 -31.88
CA ARG A 392 25.43 -21.47 -31.72
C ARG A 392 24.92 -22.40 -32.81
N ALA A 393 25.38 -22.22 -34.05
CA ALA A 393 25.02 -23.11 -35.14
C ALA A 393 25.58 -24.53 -34.97
N ALA A 394 26.81 -24.65 -34.44
CA ALA A 394 27.42 -25.94 -34.13
C ALA A 394 26.66 -26.69 -33.02
N ASP A 395 26.27 -26.00 -31.94
CA ASP A 395 25.44 -26.58 -30.87
C ASP A 395 24.05 -26.97 -31.41
N PHE A 396 23.41 -26.12 -32.22
CA PHE A 396 22.14 -26.43 -32.88
C PHE A 396 22.23 -27.70 -33.75
N ALA A 397 23.27 -27.81 -34.59
CA ALA A 397 23.50 -28.96 -35.45
C ALA A 397 23.67 -30.26 -34.64
N LEU A 398 24.38 -30.21 -33.51
CA LEU A 398 24.59 -31.37 -32.65
C LEU A 398 23.33 -31.79 -31.87
N ARG A 399 22.52 -30.83 -31.40
CA ARG A 399 21.31 -31.13 -30.63
C ARG A 399 20.16 -31.66 -31.49
N ASN A 400 20.06 -31.20 -32.74
CA ASN A 400 18.91 -31.45 -33.60
C ASN A 400 19.15 -32.49 -34.71
N MET A 401 20.35 -33.10 -34.79
CA MET A 401 20.65 -34.14 -35.79
C MET A 401 19.79 -35.40 -35.64
N GLY A 402 19.35 -35.73 -34.42
CA GLY A 402 18.58 -36.95 -34.15
C GLY A 402 19.30 -38.24 -34.56
N TYR A 403 18.53 -39.23 -35.03
CA TYR A 403 19.03 -40.53 -35.48
C TYR A 403 19.12 -40.68 -37.00
N SER A 404 18.74 -39.66 -37.79
CA SER A 404 18.87 -39.71 -39.25
C SER A 404 20.36 -39.70 -39.62
N GLU A 405 20.79 -40.72 -40.36
CA GLU A 405 22.17 -40.83 -40.86
C GLU A 405 22.55 -39.57 -41.65
N MET A 406 21.68 -39.08 -42.52
CA MET A 406 21.96 -37.91 -43.34
C MET A 406 22.05 -36.61 -42.51
N ARG A 407 21.21 -36.43 -41.49
CA ARG A 407 21.34 -35.28 -40.58
C ARG A 407 22.65 -35.32 -39.79
N ARG A 408 23.10 -36.53 -39.43
CA ARG A 408 24.39 -36.72 -38.75
C ARG A 408 25.56 -36.40 -39.68
N VAL A 409 25.50 -36.81 -40.95
CA VAL A 409 26.46 -36.40 -42.00
C VAL A 409 26.46 -34.88 -42.19
N ILE A 410 25.29 -34.25 -42.30
CA ILE A 410 25.14 -32.79 -42.44
C ILE A 410 25.75 -32.06 -41.25
N SER A 411 25.43 -32.48 -40.02
CA SER A 411 25.97 -31.87 -38.80
C SER A 411 27.49 -32.00 -38.72
N LEU A 412 28.04 -33.19 -38.98
CA LEU A 412 29.49 -33.39 -38.97
C LEU A 412 30.19 -32.58 -40.08
N SER A 413 29.59 -32.51 -41.27
CA SER A 413 30.09 -31.69 -42.38
C SER A 413 30.14 -30.21 -42.00
N PHE A 414 29.12 -29.71 -41.32
CA PHE A 414 29.09 -28.35 -40.81
C PHE A 414 30.13 -28.10 -39.69
N LEU A 415 30.39 -29.09 -38.81
CA LEU A 415 31.45 -29.01 -37.81
C LEU A 415 32.84 -28.98 -38.45
N TYR A 416 33.07 -29.74 -39.53
CA TYR A 416 34.29 -29.65 -40.33
C TYR A 416 34.42 -28.25 -40.95
N PHE A 417 33.37 -27.77 -41.62
CA PHE A 417 33.33 -26.46 -42.25
C PHE A 417 33.72 -25.34 -41.27
N THR A 418 33.10 -25.34 -40.09
CA THR A 418 33.34 -24.32 -39.07
C THR A 418 34.66 -24.52 -38.34
N GLY A 419 35.25 -25.72 -38.34
CA GLY A 419 36.40 -26.07 -37.49
C GLY A 419 35.99 -26.24 -36.01
N ALA A 420 34.78 -26.75 -35.75
CA ALA A 420 34.26 -27.09 -34.42
C ALA A 420 34.24 -28.62 -34.15
N VAL A 421 34.99 -29.38 -34.94
CA VAL A 421 35.01 -30.86 -34.98
C VAL A 421 35.27 -31.50 -33.61
N SER A 422 36.13 -30.87 -32.79
CA SER A 422 36.48 -31.34 -31.45
C SER A 422 35.29 -31.42 -30.48
N ALA A 423 34.15 -30.80 -30.79
CA ALA A 423 32.96 -30.79 -29.96
C ALA A 423 32.10 -32.08 -30.06
N GLY A 424 32.39 -33.01 -30.97
CA GLY A 424 31.52 -34.18 -31.14
C GLY A 424 31.96 -35.28 -32.11
N GLU A 425 33.19 -35.28 -32.61
CA GLU A 425 33.68 -36.25 -33.61
C GLU A 425 33.45 -37.73 -33.22
N TRP A 426 33.60 -38.07 -31.93
CA TRP A 426 33.36 -39.42 -31.39
C TRP A 426 31.92 -39.92 -31.54
N LYS A 427 30.97 -39.03 -31.83
CA LYS A 427 29.54 -39.39 -31.98
C LYS A 427 29.23 -39.98 -33.34
N PHE A 428 30.17 -40.00 -34.30
CA PHE A 428 29.93 -40.35 -35.70
C PHE A 428 30.73 -41.58 -36.14
N SER A 429 30.20 -42.33 -37.12
CA SER A 429 30.88 -43.48 -37.71
C SER A 429 31.92 -43.04 -38.77
N GLU A 430 32.83 -43.94 -39.13
CA GLU A 430 33.80 -43.69 -40.22
C GLU A 430 33.10 -43.44 -41.57
N HIS A 431 31.97 -44.10 -41.82
CA HIS A 431 31.17 -43.91 -43.03
C HIS A 431 30.56 -42.50 -43.07
N GLU A 432 29.96 -42.07 -41.95
CA GLU A 432 29.41 -40.71 -41.81
C GLU A 432 30.50 -39.64 -41.96
N ALA A 433 31.69 -39.89 -41.40
CA ALA A 433 32.84 -39.00 -41.52
C ALA A 433 33.36 -38.87 -42.95
N ALA A 434 33.38 -39.97 -43.71
CA ALA A 434 33.78 -39.95 -45.12
C ALA A 434 32.81 -39.11 -45.97
N LEU A 435 31.50 -39.33 -45.80
CA LEU A 435 30.46 -38.55 -46.49
C LEU A 435 30.49 -37.07 -46.09
N ALA A 436 30.69 -36.78 -44.80
CA ALA A 436 30.73 -35.42 -44.28
C ALA A 436 31.90 -34.60 -44.86
N ARG A 437 33.07 -35.22 -45.08
CA ARG A 437 34.23 -34.57 -45.71
C ARG A 437 34.01 -34.27 -47.19
N ILE A 438 33.26 -35.12 -47.89
CA ILE A 438 32.86 -34.85 -49.28
C ILE A 438 31.95 -33.63 -49.30
N LEU A 439 30.95 -33.60 -48.41
CA LEU A 439 29.96 -32.53 -48.33
C LEU A 439 30.56 -31.19 -47.85
N GLU A 440 31.63 -31.20 -47.06
CA GLU A 440 32.23 -30.01 -46.45
C GLU A 440 32.63 -28.96 -47.49
N LYS A 441 33.27 -29.39 -48.57
CA LYS A 441 33.75 -28.49 -49.64
C LYS A 441 32.59 -27.77 -50.32
N SER A 442 31.51 -28.49 -50.62
CA SER A 442 30.32 -27.92 -51.23
C SER A 442 29.54 -27.04 -50.25
N LEU A 443 29.50 -27.39 -48.95
CA LEU A 443 28.92 -26.51 -47.92
C LEU A 443 29.71 -25.21 -47.77
N ARG A 444 31.05 -25.27 -47.77
CA ARG A 444 31.90 -24.09 -47.71
C ARG A 444 31.64 -23.17 -48.91
N ALA A 445 31.60 -23.73 -50.11
CA ALA A 445 31.29 -22.99 -51.34
C ALA A 445 29.89 -22.35 -51.31
N LEU A 446 28.90 -23.05 -50.76
CA LEU A 446 27.54 -22.54 -50.62
C LEU A 446 27.40 -21.43 -49.57
N ILE A 447 28.03 -21.60 -48.39
CA ILE A 447 27.85 -20.72 -47.24
C ILE A 447 28.73 -19.46 -47.32
N GLU A 448 30.00 -19.61 -47.70
CA GLU A 448 30.97 -18.49 -47.79
C GLU A 448 31.05 -17.90 -49.20
N GLY A 449 30.95 -18.75 -50.23
CA GLY A 449 31.08 -18.34 -51.63
C GLY A 449 29.78 -17.93 -52.31
N ASN A 450 28.62 -18.18 -51.69
CA ASN A 450 27.29 -18.09 -52.31
C ASN A 450 27.19 -18.83 -53.67
N ASP A 451 28.00 -19.89 -53.85
CA ASP A 451 28.03 -20.64 -55.10
C ASP A 451 26.86 -21.63 -55.17
N ILE A 452 25.81 -21.23 -55.89
CA ILE A 452 24.58 -22.01 -56.08
C ILE A 452 24.88 -23.33 -56.82
N SER A 453 25.96 -23.40 -57.62
CA SER A 453 26.30 -24.64 -58.35
C SER A 453 26.67 -25.79 -57.40
N ALA A 454 27.16 -25.47 -56.20
CA ALA A 454 27.48 -26.45 -55.14
C ALA A 454 26.23 -27.23 -54.65
N LEU A 455 25.01 -26.72 -54.88
CA LEU A 455 23.78 -27.42 -54.54
C LEU A 455 23.61 -28.74 -55.30
N ARG A 456 24.19 -28.85 -56.50
CA ARG A 456 24.13 -30.09 -57.28
C ARG A 456 24.82 -31.24 -56.53
N ASP A 457 25.97 -30.98 -55.96
CA ASP A 457 26.76 -31.97 -55.22
C ASP A 457 26.11 -32.27 -53.86
N ILE A 458 25.58 -31.24 -53.20
CA ILE A 458 24.81 -31.39 -51.96
C ILE A 458 23.56 -32.25 -52.19
N ARG A 459 22.84 -32.05 -53.30
CA ARG A 459 21.68 -32.88 -53.69
C ARG A 459 22.07 -34.33 -53.95
N ALA A 460 23.19 -34.56 -54.62
CA ALA A 460 23.67 -35.92 -54.90
C ALA A 460 23.98 -36.73 -53.63
N VAL A 461 24.27 -36.05 -52.52
CA VAL A 461 24.54 -36.68 -51.22
C VAL A 461 23.28 -36.77 -50.35
N ILE A 462 22.49 -35.69 -50.27
CA ILE A 462 21.33 -35.59 -49.35
C ILE A 462 20.07 -36.30 -49.89
N GLY A 463 19.97 -36.51 -51.20
CA GLY A 463 18.75 -37.02 -51.84
C GLY A 463 17.80 -35.90 -52.23
#